data_AF-A0A1L9T6F4-F1
#
_entry.id   AF-A0A1L9T6F4-F1
#
_cell.length_a   1.000
_cell.length_b   1.000
_cell.length_c   1.000
_cell.angle_alpha   90.00
_cell.angle_beta   90.00
_cell.angle_gamma   90.00
#
_symmetry.space_group_name_H-M   'P 1'
#
loop_
_entity.id
_entity.type
_entity.pdbx_description
1 polymer ?
#
loop_
_entity_poly.entity_id
_entity_poly.type
_entity_poly.pdbx_seq_one_letter_code
_entity_poly.pdbx_strand_id
1 'polypeptide(L)'
;MPEKSTKLPSPSAPAEEVRAYIIQVLVTKYSTPVDIAERHASKWEIGTFSQLTKASQQNLSDIFNSNVGLCLYNALQDDLYEWIDQQPSAILAKYAFQISAVILASVLLLAFSWSQGLPIAKEWASWAFSPFPWFFFSGSTAYYIYKHGLRGAGVGFGAILAYVALVVGFCASLV
;
A
#
# COMPACT_ATOMS: atom_id res chain seq x y z
N MET A 1 5.15 28.13 9.56
CA MET A 1 5.20 26.97 8.66
C MET A 1 3.76 26.45 8.52
N PRO A 2 3.05 26.71 7.41
CA PRO A 2 1.70 26.19 7.26
C PRO A 2 1.76 24.67 7.05
N GLU A 3 0.91 24.01 7.82
CA GLU A 3 0.75 22.58 8.01
C GLU A 3 0.35 21.89 6.70
N LYS A 4 1.19 20.94 6.26
CA LYS A 4 1.02 20.15 5.03
C LYS A 4 -0.09 19.13 5.22
N SER A 5 -1.34 19.56 5.16
CA SER A 5 -2.49 18.67 4.96
C SER A 5 -2.95 18.81 3.52
N THR A 6 -2.32 18.06 2.62
CA THR A 6 -2.80 17.89 1.24
C THR A 6 -4.02 16.97 1.31
N LYS A 7 -5.14 17.50 1.80
CA LYS A 7 -6.39 16.76 1.84
C LYS A 7 -6.81 16.53 0.38
N LEU A 8 -6.78 15.27 -0.05
CA LEU A 8 -7.26 14.89 -1.36
C LEU A 8 -8.70 15.41 -1.56
N PRO A 9 -9.02 15.99 -2.73
CA PRO A 9 -10.39 16.36 -3.04
C PRO A 9 -11.34 15.16 -2.96
N SER A 10 -12.62 15.43 -2.71
CA SER A 10 -13.64 14.40 -2.79
C SER A 10 -13.66 13.78 -4.20
N PRO A 11 -13.91 12.48 -4.37
CA PRO A 11 -14.00 11.87 -5.71
C PRO A 11 -15.01 12.55 -6.63
N SER A 12 -16.06 13.14 -6.07
CA SER A 12 -17.10 13.89 -6.80
C SER A 12 -16.82 15.39 -6.91
N ALA A 13 -15.63 15.85 -6.48
CA ALA A 13 -15.25 17.24 -6.53
C ALA A 13 -15.33 17.79 -7.98
N PRO A 14 -15.90 18.99 -8.17
CA PRO A 14 -16.03 19.61 -9.48
C PRO A 14 -14.68 20.03 -10.05
N ALA A 15 -14.64 20.32 -11.34
CA ALA A 15 -13.41 20.68 -12.04
C ALA A 15 -12.65 21.85 -11.39
N GLU A 16 -13.36 22.82 -10.79
CA GLU A 16 -12.74 23.94 -10.08
C GLU A 16 -11.86 23.50 -8.90
N GLU A 17 -12.38 22.61 -8.04
CA GLU A 17 -11.62 22.02 -6.93
C GLU A 17 -10.45 21.17 -7.44
N VAL A 18 -10.64 20.46 -8.56
CA VAL A 18 -9.57 19.68 -9.19
C VAL A 18 -8.45 20.59 -9.69
N ARG A 19 -8.77 21.74 -10.28
CA ARG A 19 -7.78 22.73 -10.72
C ARG A 19 -7.01 23.31 -9.54
N ALA A 20 -7.69 23.64 -8.45
CA ALA A 20 -7.05 24.12 -7.23
C ALA A 20 -6.05 23.08 -6.69
N TYR A 21 -6.42 21.80 -6.70
CA TYR A 21 -5.51 20.71 -6.34
C TYR A 21 -4.30 20.60 -7.29
N ILE A 22 -4.51 20.68 -8.62
CA ILE A 22 -3.40 20.64 -9.60
C ILE A 22 -2.43 21.80 -9.36
N ILE A 23 -2.94 23.02 -9.15
CA ILE A 23 -2.12 24.20 -8.85
C ILE A 23 -1.31 23.94 -7.58
N GLN A 24 -1.97 23.49 -6.51
CA GLN A 24 -1.33 23.19 -5.24
C GLN A 24 -0.21 22.17 -5.43
N VAL A 25 -0.44 21.07 -6.15
CA VAL A 25 0.58 20.04 -6.42
C VAL A 25 1.77 20.63 -7.19
N LEU A 26 1.53 21.38 -8.27
CA LEU A 26 2.61 21.95 -9.09
C LEU A 26 3.44 22.98 -8.34
N VAL A 27 2.80 23.82 -7.52
CA VAL A 27 3.48 24.83 -6.70
C VAL A 27 4.25 24.19 -5.54
N THR A 28 3.61 23.26 -4.81
CA THR A 28 4.19 22.73 -3.56
C THR A 28 5.20 21.62 -3.79
N LYS A 29 4.95 20.69 -4.71
CA LYS A 29 5.85 19.54 -4.96
C LYS A 29 6.91 19.82 -6.02
N TYR A 30 6.59 20.67 -7.00
CA TYR A 30 7.47 20.93 -8.14
C TYR A 30 7.96 22.38 -8.24
N SER A 31 7.67 23.21 -7.23
CA SER A 31 8.10 24.63 -7.17
C SER A 31 7.78 25.42 -8.44
N THR A 32 6.67 25.08 -9.09
CA THR A 32 6.23 25.77 -10.31
C THR A 32 5.66 27.14 -9.93
N PRO A 33 6.00 28.23 -10.65
CA PRO A 33 5.37 29.53 -10.47
C PRO A 33 3.84 29.43 -10.59
N VAL A 34 3.12 30.20 -9.76
CA VAL A 34 1.64 30.12 -9.66
C VAL A 34 0.97 30.41 -11.00
N ASP A 35 1.47 31.39 -11.76
CA ASP A 35 0.97 31.77 -13.08
C ASP A 35 1.10 30.64 -14.12
N ILE A 36 2.19 29.88 -14.04
CA ILE A 36 2.43 28.72 -14.89
C ILE A 36 1.52 27.56 -14.45
N ALA A 37 1.41 27.33 -13.14
CA ALA A 37 0.56 26.28 -12.57
C ALA A 37 -0.92 26.50 -12.93
N GLU A 38 -1.42 27.72 -12.84
CA GLU A 38 -2.79 28.10 -13.25
C GLU A 38 -3.04 27.82 -14.73
N ARG A 39 -2.08 28.16 -15.60
CA ARG A 39 -2.17 27.89 -17.05
C ARG A 39 -2.21 26.40 -17.36
N HIS A 40 -1.51 25.58 -16.59
CA HIS A 40 -1.60 24.13 -16.75
C HIS A 40 -2.91 23.58 -16.19
N ALA A 41 -3.34 24.03 -15.02
CA ALA A 41 -4.57 23.58 -14.40
C ALA A 41 -5.82 23.95 -15.23
N SER A 42 -5.83 25.10 -15.91
CA SER A 42 -6.96 25.52 -16.76
C SER A 42 -7.25 24.55 -17.91
N LYS A 43 -6.27 23.74 -18.32
CA LYS A 43 -6.47 22.67 -19.32
C LYS A 43 -7.41 21.56 -18.85
N TRP A 44 -7.63 21.43 -17.54
CA TRP A 44 -8.63 20.52 -16.98
C TRP A 44 -10.00 21.21 -16.98
N GLU A 45 -10.60 21.32 -18.16
CA GLU A 45 -11.85 22.07 -18.35
C GLU A 45 -13.04 21.41 -17.67
N ILE A 46 -13.19 20.10 -17.89
CA ILE A 46 -14.32 19.29 -17.44
C ILE A 46 -13.77 18.03 -16.78
N GLY A 47 -14.39 17.65 -15.67
CA GLY A 47 -14.20 16.34 -15.06
C GLY A 47 -13.99 16.39 -13.56
N THR A 48 -14.27 15.26 -12.91
CA THR A 48 -14.18 15.14 -11.45
C THR A 48 -12.82 14.62 -11.00
N PHE A 49 -12.54 14.74 -9.71
CA PHE A 49 -11.32 14.17 -9.13
C PHE A 49 -11.22 12.65 -9.36
N SER A 50 -12.34 11.93 -9.34
CA SER A 50 -12.39 10.50 -9.68
C SER A 50 -11.93 10.19 -11.11
N GLN A 51 -12.18 11.10 -12.05
CA GLN A 51 -11.69 10.95 -13.43
C GLN A 51 -10.19 11.25 -13.53
N LEU A 52 -9.71 12.24 -12.77
CA LEU A 52 -8.28 12.53 -12.67
C LEU A 52 -7.49 11.33 -12.10
N THR A 53 -7.98 10.71 -11.02
CA THR A 53 -7.31 9.56 -10.36
C THR A 53 -7.32 8.29 -11.20
N LYS A 54 -8.28 8.14 -12.11
CA LYS A 54 -8.38 7.01 -13.05
C LYS A 54 -7.67 7.26 -14.38
N ALA A 55 -7.22 8.48 -14.64
CA ALA A 55 -6.54 8.81 -15.89
C ALA A 55 -5.20 8.07 -15.98
N SER A 56 -4.91 7.53 -17.17
CA SER A 56 -3.60 6.96 -17.44
C SER A 56 -2.54 8.07 -17.47
N GLN A 57 -1.28 7.71 -17.24
CA GLN A 57 -0.15 8.63 -17.40
C GLN A 57 -0.15 9.26 -18.81
N GLN A 58 -0.51 8.48 -19.84
CA GLN A 58 -0.57 8.96 -21.21
C GLN A 58 -1.66 10.04 -21.38
N ASN A 59 -2.86 9.79 -20.86
CA ASN A 59 -3.95 10.78 -20.92
C ASN A 59 -3.57 12.09 -20.21
N LEU A 60 -2.92 12.01 -19.05
CA LEU A 60 -2.44 13.20 -18.34
C LEU A 60 -1.32 13.91 -19.10
N SER A 61 -0.45 13.16 -19.78
CA SER A 61 0.61 13.71 -20.64
C SER A 61 0.04 14.44 -21.85
N ASP A 62 -1.03 13.91 -22.46
CA ASP A 62 -1.70 14.52 -23.61
C ASP A 62 -2.40 15.83 -23.22
N ILE A 63 -3.03 15.87 -22.04
CA ILE A 63 -3.73 17.06 -21.55
C ILE A 63 -2.73 18.13 -21.09
N PHE A 64 -1.78 17.77 -20.22
CA PHE A 64 -0.93 18.75 -19.53
C PHE A 64 0.40 19.02 -20.22
N ASN A 65 0.73 18.31 -21.29
CA ASN A 65 2.07 18.13 -21.89
C ASN A 65 2.90 17.07 -21.15
N SER A 66 3.78 16.37 -21.87
CA SER A 66 4.48 15.16 -21.40
C SER A 66 5.20 15.33 -20.06
N ASN A 67 5.92 16.43 -19.86
CA ASN A 67 6.65 16.67 -18.62
C ASN A 67 5.70 16.92 -17.42
N VAL A 68 4.73 17.82 -17.59
CA VAL A 68 3.80 18.20 -16.52
C VAL A 68 2.83 17.06 -16.20
N GLY A 69 2.36 16.34 -17.23
CA GLY A 69 1.49 15.18 -17.06
C GLY A 69 2.17 14.03 -16.32
N LEU A 70 3.46 13.76 -16.57
CA LEU A 70 4.24 12.79 -15.81
C LEU A 70 4.40 13.22 -14.34
N CYS A 71 4.77 14.47 -14.09
CA CYS A 71 4.88 15.01 -12.73
C CYS A 71 3.53 14.90 -11.98
N LEU A 72 2.44 15.31 -12.62
CA LEU A 72 1.12 15.25 -12.02
C LEU A 72 0.69 13.81 -11.73
N TYR A 73 0.95 12.88 -12.66
CA TYR A 73 0.65 11.46 -12.46
C TYR A 73 1.40 10.91 -11.24
N ASN A 74 2.71 11.16 -11.15
CA ASN A 74 3.52 10.69 -10.02
C ASN A 74 3.04 11.28 -8.70
N ALA A 75 2.83 12.60 -8.64
CA ALA A 75 2.34 13.26 -7.44
C ALA A 75 0.96 12.76 -6.99
N LEU A 76 0.06 12.48 -7.94
CA LEU A 76 -1.27 11.94 -7.66
C LEU A 76 -1.19 10.51 -7.12
N GLN A 77 -0.32 9.67 -7.68
CA GLN A 77 -0.09 8.32 -7.17
C GLN A 77 0.49 8.34 -5.75
N ASP A 78 1.42 9.25 -5.48
CA ASP A 78 2.02 9.41 -4.15
C ASP A 78 0.97 9.88 -3.13
N ASP A 79 0.14 10.88 -3.47
CA ASP A 79 -0.91 11.38 -2.57
C ASP A 79 -1.99 10.31 -2.33
N LEU A 80 -2.38 9.56 -3.35
CA LEU A 80 -3.31 8.43 -3.22
C LEU A 80 -2.74 7.34 -2.31
N TYR A 81 -1.44 7.03 -2.46
CA TYR A 81 -0.77 6.06 -1.62
C TYR A 81 -0.71 6.52 -0.16
N GLU A 82 -0.29 7.77 0.09
CA GLU A 82 -0.29 8.35 1.44
C GLU A 82 -1.70 8.34 2.05
N TRP A 83 -2.73 8.66 1.28
CA TRP A 83 -4.11 8.62 1.73
C TRP A 83 -4.59 7.20 2.09
N ILE A 84 -4.23 6.20 1.27
CA ILE A 84 -4.53 4.79 1.58
C ILE A 84 -3.80 4.36 2.85
N ASP A 85 -2.52 4.70 3.00
CA ASP A 85 -1.68 4.34 4.16
C ASP A 85 -2.20 4.95 5.47
N GLN A 86 -2.80 6.14 5.41
CA GLN A 86 -3.43 6.80 6.56
C GLN A 86 -4.79 6.21 6.97
N GLN A 87 -5.40 5.35 6.14
CA GLN A 87 -6.68 4.74 6.52
C GLN A 87 -6.50 3.78 7.71
N PRO A 88 -7.43 3.77 8.68
CA PRO A 88 -7.35 2.86 9.84
C PRO A 88 -7.29 1.39 9.42
N SER A 89 -7.92 1.03 8.29
CA SER A 89 -7.86 -0.33 7.75
C SER A 89 -6.48 -0.73 7.20
N ALA A 90 -5.70 0.22 6.68
CA ALA A 90 -4.34 -0.02 6.20
C ALA A 90 -3.35 -0.10 7.38
N ILE A 91 -3.52 0.76 8.38
CA ILE A 91 -2.78 0.69 9.65
C ILE A 91 -2.98 -0.68 10.31
N LEU A 92 -4.24 -1.14 10.40
CA LEU A 92 -4.55 -2.48 10.92
C LEU A 92 -3.90 -3.59 10.08
N ALA A 93 -3.93 -3.50 8.75
CA ALA A 93 -3.29 -4.47 7.87
C ALA A 93 -1.77 -4.56 8.13
N LYS A 94 -1.10 -3.42 8.29
CA LYS A 94 0.33 -3.33 8.57
C LYS A 94 0.68 -3.99 9.91
N TYR A 95 -0.05 -3.67 10.97
CA TYR A 95 0.21 -4.28 12.29
C TYR A 95 -0.13 -5.77 12.31
N ALA A 96 -1.24 -6.19 11.69
CA ALA A 96 -1.59 -7.60 11.57
C ALA A 96 -0.50 -8.40 10.86
N PHE A 97 0.03 -7.87 9.75
CA PHE A 97 1.18 -8.46 9.05
C PHE A 97 2.41 -8.58 9.97
N GLN A 98 2.81 -7.50 10.64
CA GLN A 98 3.97 -7.50 11.54
C GLN A 98 3.82 -8.51 12.69
N ILE A 99 2.66 -8.52 13.36
CA ILE A 99 2.37 -9.45 14.46
C ILE A 99 2.41 -10.88 13.93
N SER A 100 1.79 -11.15 12.77
CA SER A 100 1.80 -12.49 12.19
C SER A 100 3.20 -12.98 11.83
N ALA A 101 4.07 -12.09 11.35
CA ALA A 101 5.46 -12.40 11.02
C ALA A 101 6.28 -12.75 12.27
N VAL A 102 6.09 -12.00 13.36
CA VAL A 102 6.74 -12.28 14.66
C VAL A 102 6.27 -13.61 15.24
N ILE A 103 4.96 -13.90 15.18
CA ILE A 103 4.40 -15.17 15.64
C ILE A 103 5.00 -16.33 14.82
N LEU A 104 5.01 -16.22 13.49
CA LEU A 104 5.56 -17.26 12.63
C LEU A 104 7.07 -17.48 12.87
N ALA A 105 7.85 -16.41 12.99
CA ALA A 105 9.27 -16.49 13.31
C ALA A 105 9.52 -17.16 14.68
N SER A 106 8.70 -16.83 15.69
CA SER A 106 8.79 -17.44 17.02
C SER A 106 8.49 -18.95 16.96
N VAL A 107 7.47 -19.35 16.20
CA VAL A 107 7.12 -20.76 15.98
C VAL A 107 8.23 -21.52 15.25
N LEU A 108 8.83 -20.92 14.23
CA LEU A 108 9.98 -21.50 13.53
C LEU A 108 11.19 -21.68 14.44
N LEU A 109 11.47 -20.70 15.31
CA LEU A 109 12.55 -20.81 16.31
C LEU A 109 12.29 -21.93 17.32
N LEU A 110 11.04 -22.12 17.76
CA LEU A 110 10.66 -23.21 18.65
C LEU A 110 10.82 -24.57 17.96
N ALA A 111 10.36 -24.71 16.71
CA ALA A 111 10.50 -25.94 15.93
C ALA A 111 11.99 -26.27 15.67
N PHE A 112 12.80 -25.27 15.33
CA PHE A 112 14.25 -25.43 15.17
C PHE A 112 14.92 -25.85 16.47
N SER A 113 14.57 -25.21 17.59
CA SER A 113 15.13 -25.53 18.90
C SER A 113 14.78 -26.95 19.34
N TRP A 114 13.54 -27.41 19.06
CA TRP A 114 13.12 -28.80 19.29
C TRP A 114 13.96 -29.78 18.46
N SER A 115 14.20 -29.46 17.18
CA SER A 115 15.05 -30.28 16.30
C SER A 115 16.49 -30.41 16.79
N GLN A 116 17.01 -29.43 17.52
CA GLN A 116 18.36 -29.48 18.11
C GLN A 116 18.39 -30.23 19.45
N GLY A 117 17.26 -30.75 19.93
CA GLY A 117 17.16 -31.46 21.21
C GLY A 117 17.23 -30.53 22.43
N LEU A 118 16.96 -29.24 22.27
CA LEU A 118 16.88 -28.31 23.40
C LEU A 118 15.66 -28.63 24.28
N PRO A 119 15.78 -28.48 25.62
CA PRO A 119 14.67 -28.76 26.53
C PRO A 119 13.57 -27.71 26.38
N ILE A 120 12.55 -28.02 25.60
CA ILE A 120 11.35 -27.19 25.41
C ILE A 120 10.15 -27.94 26.00
N ALA A 121 9.26 -27.22 26.69
CA ALA A 121 8.05 -27.85 27.20
C ALA A 121 7.19 -28.37 26.03
N LYS A 122 6.66 -29.59 26.18
CA LYS A 122 5.87 -30.30 25.15
C LYS A 122 4.69 -29.46 24.62
N GLU A 123 4.11 -28.61 25.46
CA GLU A 123 3.02 -27.71 25.11
C GLU A 123 3.44 -26.64 24.09
N TRP A 124 4.65 -26.09 24.21
CA TRP A 124 5.18 -25.13 23.22
C TRP A 124 5.55 -25.81 21.91
N ALA A 125 6.01 -27.07 21.97
CA ALA A 125 6.28 -27.86 20.78
C ALA A 125 5.00 -28.15 19.99
N SER A 126 3.88 -28.48 20.65
CA SER A 126 2.62 -28.73 19.94
C SER A 126 2.08 -27.47 19.25
N TRP A 127 2.26 -26.29 19.85
CA TRP A 127 1.93 -25.02 19.21
C TRP A 127 2.80 -24.74 17.97
N ALA A 128 4.07 -25.14 17.99
CA ALA A 128 4.98 -24.91 16.85
C ALA A 128 4.60 -25.73 15.61
N PHE A 129 3.97 -26.89 15.79
CA PHE A 129 3.44 -27.73 14.70
C PHE A 129 1.98 -27.42 14.35
N SER A 130 1.33 -26.45 15.03
CA SER A 130 -0.03 -26.06 14.72
C SER A 130 -0.13 -25.40 13.34
N PRO A 131 -1.22 -25.61 12.58
CA PRO A 131 -1.45 -24.92 11.32
C PRO A 131 -1.85 -23.44 11.51
N PHE A 132 -2.23 -23.03 12.72
CA PHE A 132 -2.79 -21.71 13.00
C PHE A 132 -1.85 -20.53 12.66
N PRO A 133 -0.56 -20.52 13.07
CA PRO A 133 0.37 -19.44 12.75
C PRO A 133 0.56 -19.25 11.24
N TRP A 134 0.55 -20.35 10.50
CA TRP A 134 0.74 -20.38 9.06
C TRP A 134 -0.44 -19.74 8.31
N PHE A 135 -1.67 -20.11 8.67
CA PHE A 135 -2.87 -19.49 8.10
C PHE A 135 -2.99 -18.01 8.48
N PHE A 136 -2.68 -17.66 9.73
CA PHE A 136 -2.74 -16.27 10.19
C PHE A 136 -1.74 -15.39 9.43
N PHE A 137 -0.52 -15.87 9.20
CA PHE A 137 0.49 -15.19 8.40
C PHE A 137 0.07 -15.07 6.92
N SER A 138 -0.41 -16.16 6.32
CA SER A 138 -0.89 -16.14 4.93
C SER A 138 -2.02 -15.14 4.73
N GLY A 139 -3.04 -15.16 5.59
CA GLY A 139 -4.19 -14.25 5.51
C GLY A 139 -3.78 -12.80 5.72
N SER A 140 -2.93 -12.52 6.72
CA SER A 140 -2.45 -11.16 7.00
C SER A 140 -1.60 -10.60 5.86
N THR A 141 -0.74 -11.44 5.27
CA THR A 141 0.09 -11.06 4.12
C THR A 141 -0.77 -10.79 2.88
N ALA A 142 -1.75 -11.64 2.58
CA ALA A 142 -2.67 -11.43 1.48
C ALA A 142 -3.50 -10.14 1.65
N TYR A 143 -4.00 -9.89 2.87
CA TYR A 143 -4.76 -8.69 3.19
C TYR A 143 -3.90 -7.41 3.09
N TYR A 144 -2.65 -7.47 3.55
CA TYR A 144 -1.69 -6.38 3.41
C TYR A 144 -1.40 -6.05 1.93
N ILE A 145 -1.14 -7.07 1.10
CA ILE A 145 -0.91 -6.89 -0.33
C ILE A 145 -2.14 -6.30 -1.03
N TYR A 146 -3.33 -6.78 -0.69
CA TYR A 146 -4.59 -6.26 -1.22
C TYR A 146 -4.76 -4.77 -0.90
N LYS A 147 -4.39 -4.33 0.31
CA LYS A 147 -4.58 -2.94 0.76
C LYS A 147 -3.54 -1.97 0.23
N HIS A 148 -2.27 -2.34 0.18
CA HIS A 148 -1.18 -1.43 -0.24
C HIS A 148 -0.86 -1.50 -1.74
N GLY A 149 -1.48 -2.43 -2.47
CA GLY A 149 -1.31 -2.57 -3.92
C GLY A 149 0.04 -3.18 -4.33
N LEU A 150 0.12 -3.55 -5.61
CA LEU A 150 1.25 -4.29 -6.21
C LEU A 150 2.41 -3.37 -6.65
N ARG A 151 2.86 -2.43 -5.80
CA ARG A 151 4.00 -1.56 -6.14
C ARG A 151 5.26 -1.96 -5.36
N GLY A 152 6.19 -2.62 -6.06
CA GLY A 152 7.54 -2.91 -5.58
C GLY A 152 7.97 -4.36 -5.79
N ALA A 153 9.28 -4.59 -5.94
CA ALA A 153 9.88 -5.92 -6.12
C ALA A 153 9.58 -6.89 -4.95
N GLY A 154 9.27 -6.36 -3.76
CA GLY A 154 8.93 -7.15 -2.58
C GLY A 154 7.55 -7.81 -2.62
N VAL A 155 6.63 -7.40 -3.50
CA VAL A 155 5.26 -7.93 -3.50
C VAL A 155 5.20 -9.35 -4.06
N GLY A 156 5.98 -9.64 -5.10
CA GLY A 156 6.10 -11.01 -5.62
C GLY A 156 6.65 -11.97 -4.56
N PHE A 157 7.66 -11.52 -3.82
CA PHE A 157 8.21 -12.30 -2.71
C PHE A 157 7.20 -12.50 -1.57
N GLY A 158 6.45 -11.46 -1.19
CA GLY A 158 5.38 -11.56 -0.20
C GLY A 158 4.26 -12.52 -0.61
N ALA A 159 3.85 -12.52 -1.88
CA ALA A 159 2.84 -13.44 -2.39
C ALA A 159 3.33 -14.90 -2.37
N ILE A 160 4.59 -15.14 -2.74
CA ILE A 160 5.21 -16.47 -2.64
C ILE A 160 5.26 -16.94 -1.19
N LEU A 161 5.68 -16.07 -0.25
CA LEU A 161 5.70 -16.41 1.17
C LEU A 161 4.30 -16.73 1.73
N ALA A 162 3.29 -15.96 1.33
CA ALA A 162 1.91 -16.24 1.72
C ALA A 162 1.43 -17.61 1.19
N TYR A 163 1.72 -17.92 -0.08
CA TYR A 163 1.37 -19.20 -0.67
C TYR A 163 2.09 -20.37 0.01
N VAL A 164 3.40 -20.25 0.24
CA VAL A 164 4.18 -21.27 0.96
C VAL A 164 3.60 -21.49 2.35
N ALA A 165 3.30 -20.41 3.08
CA ALA A 165 2.70 -20.52 4.40
C ALA A 165 1.33 -21.22 4.36
N LEU A 166 0.48 -20.92 3.36
CA LEU A 166 -0.80 -21.59 3.17
C LEU A 166 -0.61 -23.10 2.95
N VAL A 167 0.30 -23.49 2.07
CA VAL A 167 0.60 -24.91 1.79
C VAL A 167 1.11 -25.62 3.04
N VAL A 168 2.05 -25.01 3.78
CA VAL A 168 2.57 -25.58 5.02
C VAL A 168 1.47 -25.71 6.08
N GLY A 169 0.61 -24.70 6.23
CA GLY A 169 -0.55 -24.77 7.13
C GLY A 169 -1.51 -25.90 6.75
N PHE A 170 -1.73 -26.13 5.46
CA PHE A 170 -2.54 -27.26 4.99
C PHE A 170 -1.89 -28.61 5.33
N CYS A 171 -0.59 -28.77 5.08
CA CYS A 171 0.16 -29.98 5.44
C CYS A 171 0.16 -30.24 6.95
N ALA A 172 0.33 -29.20 7.77
CA ALA A 172 0.29 -29.30 9.22
C ALA A 172 -1.09 -29.67 9.77
N SER A 173 -2.16 -29.39 9.02
CA SER A 173 -3.53 -29.77 9.40
C SER A 173 -3.86 -31.24 9.14
N LEU A 174 -3.02 -31.95 8.36
CA LEU A 174 -3.22 -33.35 7.95
C LEU A 174 -2.45 -34.36 8.82
N VAL A 175 -1.64 -33.88 9.77
CA VAL A 175 -0.82 -34.67 10.70
C VAL A 175 -1.46 -34.68 12.08
#